data_AF-S0EVS5-F1
#
_entry.id   AF-S0EVS5-F1
#
_cell.length_a   1.000
_cell.length_b   1.000
_cell.length_c   1.000
_cell.angle_alpha   90.00
_cell.angle_beta   90.00
_cell.angle_gamma   90.00
#
_symmetry.space_group_name_H-M   'P 1'
#
loop_
_entity.id
_entity.type
_entity.pdbx_description
1 polymer ?
#
loop_
_entity_poly.entity_id
_entity_poly.type
_entity_poly.pdbx_seq_one_letter_code
_entity_poly.pdbx_strand_id
1 'polypeptide(L)' 'MLLLIDGGEKLQPILDFRKRHKLTFPILDDADNKVDDAYLIEAIPTNVVIDKEGIVRYWAEGFDPNALKSALKQLNIELK' A
#
# COMPACT_ATOMS: atom_id res chain seq x y z
N MET A 1 3.01 5.01 9.05
CA MET A 1 2.67 5.83 7.86
C MET A 1 1.95 4.92 6.89
N LEU A 2 0.87 5.39 6.26
CA LEU A 2 0.18 4.65 5.20
C LEU A 2 0.50 5.34 3.87
N LEU A 3 0.86 4.56 2.86
CA LEU A 3 1.15 5.01 1.50
C LEU A 3 0.36 4.13 0.54
N LEU A 4 -0.17 4.73 -0.52
CA LEU A 4 -0.66 4.00 -1.69
C LEU A 4 0.33 4.24 -2.83
N ILE A 5 0.76 3.17 -3.47
CA ILE A 5 1.64 3.20 -4.65
C ILE A 5 0.76 2.89 -5.85
N ASP A 6 0.86 3.71 -6.88
CA ASP A 6 0.18 3.51 -8.17
C ASP A 6 1.21 3.20 -9.25
N GLY A 7 1.15 1.99 -9.82
CA GLY A 7 2.04 1.52 -10.88
C GLY A 7 1.47 1.84 -12.27
N GLY A 8 1.99 2.90 -12.89
CA GLY A 8 1.80 3.15 -14.32
C GLY A 8 0.45 3.75 -14.77
N GLU A 9 -0.41 4.28 -13.88
CA GLU A 9 -1.54 5.10 -14.35
C GLU A 9 -1.12 6.53 -14.73
N LYS A 10 -1.97 7.20 -15.52
CA LYS A 10 -1.83 8.65 -15.73
C LYS A 10 -2.26 9.38 -14.45
N LEU A 11 -1.65 10.52 -14.18
CA LEU A 11 -1.92 11.35 -12.99
C LEU A 11 -3.41 11.67 -12.74
N GLN A 12 -4.21 11.91 -13.79
CA GLN A 12 -5.61 12.35 -13.62
C GLN A 12 -6.51 11.28 -12.97
N PRO A 13 -6.54 10.01 -13.43
CA PRO A 13 -7.16 8.89 -12.73
C PRO A 13 -6.84 8.81 -11.23
N ILE A 14 -5.57 8.97 -10.85
CA ILE A 14 -5.09 8.95 -9.47
C ILE A 14 -5.72 10.08 -8.65
N LEU A 15 -5.73 11.30 -9.20
CA LEU A 15 -6.32 12.48 -8.54
C LEU A 15 -7.84 12.32 -8.36
N ASP A 16 -8.52 11.77 -9.36
CA ASP A 16 -9.96 11.51 -9.31
C ASP A 16 -10.29 10.41 -8.29
N PHE A 17 -9.48 9.35 -8.21
CA PHE A 17 -9.59 8.31 -7.19
C PHE A 17 -9.43 8.89 -5.78
N ARG A 18 -8.37 9.69 -5.57
CA ARG A 18 -8.15 10.40 -4.30
C ARG A 18 -9.36 11.24 -3.89
N LYS A 19 -9.92 12.02 -4.82
CA LYS A 19 -11.06 12.90 -4.56
C LYS A 19 -12.33 12.09 -4.26
N ARG A 20 -12.63 11.05 -5.03
CA ARG A 20 -13.80 10.18 -4.86
C ARG A 20 -13.80 9.47 -3.50
N HIS A 21 -12.64 8.93 -3.10
CA HIS A 21 -12.49 8.18 -1.86
C HIS A 21 -12.06 9.03 -0.66
N LYS A 22 -11.87 10.35 -0.85
CA LYS A 22 -11.44 11.31 0.17
C LYS A 22 -10.17 10.86 0.91
N LEU A 23 -9.21 10.31 0.17
CA LEU A 23 -7.98 9.78 0.76
C LEU A 23 -7.15 10.93 1.35
N THR A 24 -6.74 10.75 2.61
CA THR A 24 -5.97 11.72 3.40
C THR A 24 -4.50 11.37 3.52
N PHE A 25 -4.12 10.15 3.14
CA PHE A 25 -2.74 9.69 3.10
C PHE A 25 -2.09 9.95 1.73
N PRO A 26 -0.75 10.00 1.65
CA PRO A 26 -0.04 10.20 0.40
C PRO A 26 -0.28 9.06 -0.60
N ILE A 27 -0.39 9.44 -1.87
CA ILE A 27 -0.31 8.53 -3.01
C ILE A 27 1.00 8.83 -3.72
N LEU A 28 1.80 7.81 -3.98
CA LEU A 28 3.06 7.90 -4.72
C LEU A 28 2.84 7.33 -6.12
N ASP A 29 3.30 8.06 -7.12
CA ASP A 29 3.25 7.69 -8.54
C ASP A 29 4.53 6.92 -8.88
N ASP A 30 4.40 5.62 -9.15
CA ASP A 30 5.47 4.72 -9.60
C ASP A 30 5.41 4.56 -11.12
N ALA A 31 5.50 5.68 -11.84
CA ALA A 31 5.31 5.75 -13.29
C ALA A 31 6.26 4.84 -14.11
N ASP A 32 7.41 4.44 -13.55
CA ASP A 32 8.36 3.52 -14.17
C ASP A 32 8.37 2.12 -13.55
N ASN A 33 7.38 1.81 -12.71
CA ASN A 33 7.16 0.52 -12.04
C ASN A 33 8.36 0.04 -11.19
N LYS A 34 9.25 0.93 -10.76
CA LYS A 34 10.45 0.53 -10.02
C LYS A 34 10.13 -0.01 -8.63
N VAL A 35 9.09 0.51 -7.98
CA VAL A 35 8.65 0.00 -6.68
C VAL A 35 7.97 -1.35 -6.87
N ASP A 36 7.10 -1.48 -7.86
CA ASP A 36 6.45 -2.76 -8.17
C ASP A 36 7.47 -3.86 -8.51
N ASP A 37 8.46 -3.54 -9.34
CA ASP A 37 9.57 -4.46 -9.66
C ASP A 37 10.40 -4.83 -8.42
N ALA A 38 10.73 -3.86 -7.57
CA ALA A 38 11.54 -4.08 -6.38
C ALA A 38 10.82 -4.95 -5.32
N TYR A 39 9.49 -4.90 -5.28
CA TYR A 39 8.66 -5.69 -4.37
C TYR A 39 8.07 -6.95 -5.02
N LEU A 40 8.43 -7.23 -6.28
CA LEU A 40 7.96 -8.38 -7.07
C LEU A 40 6.42 -8.45 -7.09
N ILE A 41 5.77 -7.32 -7.35
CA ILE A 41 4.32 -7.22 -7.38
C ILE A 41 3.78 -7.86 -8.67
N GLU A 42 3.10 -9.00 -8.53
CA GLU A 42 2.49 -9.72 -9.66
C GLU A 42 0.96 -9.53 -9.74
N ALA A 43 0.33 -9.12 -8.64
CA ALA A 43 -1.11 -8.91 -8.55
C ALA A 43 -1.49 -7.67 -7.73
N ILE A 44 -2.59 -7.02 -8.11
CA ILE A 44 -3.13 -5.83 -7.45
C ILE A 44 -4.53 -6.15 -6.89
N PRO A 45 -4.87 -5.71 -5.65
CA PRO A 45 -3.99 -5.00 -4.73
C PRO A 45 -2.96 -5.93 -4.07
N THR A 46 -1.78 -5.41 -3.74
CA THR A 46 -0.84 -6.05 -2.81
C THR A 46 -0.61 -5.15 -1.62
N ASN A 47 -0.63 -5.73 -0.43
CA ASN A 47 -0.49 -5.04 0.85
C ASN A 47 0.82 -5.44 1.51
N VAL A 48 1.64 -4.45 1.87
CA VAL A 48 2.92 -4.67 2.56
C VAL A 48 2.93 -3.89 3.88
N VAL A 49 3.26 -4.57 4.98
CA VAL A 49 3.51 -3.93 6.28
C VAL A 49 4.99 -4.01 6.59
N ILE A 50 5.61 -2.85 6.74
CA ILE A 50 7.02 -2.68 7.07
C ILE A 50 7.10 -2.05 8.46
N ASP A 51 7.94 -2.62 9.33
CA ASP A 51 8.15 -2.07 10.67
C ASP A 51 9.15 -0.90 10.70
N LYS A 52 9.44 -0.38 11.90
CA LYS A 52 10.34 0.76 12.08
C LYS A 52 11.81 0.44 11.79
N GLU A 53 12.18 -0.84 11.76
CA GLU A 53 13.52 -1.31 11.43
C GLU A 53 13.67 -1.58 9.92
N GLY A 54 12.61 -1.38 9.13
CA GLY A 54 12.59 -1.63 7.70
C GLY A 54 12.31 -3.08 7.32
N ILE A 55 11.84 -3.91 8.25
CA ILE A 55 11.57 -5.32 8.01
C ILE A 55 10.12 -5.53 7.58
N VAL A 56 9.92 -6.29 6.49
CA VAL A 56 8.60 -6.73 6.04
C VAL A 56 8.03 -7.73 7.04
N ARG A 57 6.87 -7.40 7.63
CA ARG A 57 6.13 -8.24 8.59
C ARG A 57 4.88 -8.86 8.01
N TYR A 58 4.43 -8.35 6.87
CA TYR A 58 3.28 -8.86 6.13
C TYR A 58 3.44 -8.49 4.67
N TRP A 59 3.17 -9.45 3.80
CA TRP A 59 3.09 -9.29 2.36
C TRP A 59 1.98 -10.20 1.88
N ALA A 60 0.97 -9.64 1.21
CA ALA A 60 -0.14 -10.41 0.68
C ALA A 60 -0.76 -9.75 -0.53
N GLU A 61 -1.02 -10.57 -1.55
CA GLU A 61 -1.90 -10.24 -2.66
C GLU A 61 -3.37 -10.28 -2.22
N GLY A 62 -4.20 -9.48 -2.90
CA GLY A 62 -5.58 -9.24 -2.52
C GLY A 62 -5.68 -8.43 -1.22
N PHE A 63 -6.86 -8.47 -0.61
CA PHE A 63 -7.12 -7.76 0.64
C PHE A 63 -7.82 -8.68 1.64
N ASP A 64 -7.08 -9.07 2.69
CA ASP A 64 -7.64 -9.71 3.88
C ASP A 64 -7.52 -8.76 5.08
N PRO A 65 -8.64 -8.13 5.51
CA PRO A 65 -8.61 -7.19 6.62
C PRO A 65 -8.26 -7.83 7.96
N ASN A 66 -8.51 -9.13 8.16
CA ASN A 66 -8.20 -9.81 9.42
C ASN A 66 -6.71 -10.13 9.52
N ALA A 67 -6.12 -10.60 8.42
CA ALA A 67 -4.68 -10.85 8.36
C ALA A 67 -3.89 -9.54 8.52
N LEU A 68 -4.31 -8.47 7.82
CA LEU A 68 -3.68 -7.15 7.94
C LEU A 68 -3.77 -6.59 9.37
N LYS A 69 -4.96 -6.64 10.00
CA LYS A 69 -5.12 -6.23 11.40
C LYS A 69 -4.22 -7.01 12.36
N SER A 70 -4.04 -8.31 12.10
CA SER A 70 -3.20 -9.16 12.94
C SER A 70 -1.72 -8.78 12.83
N ALA A 71 -1.24 -8.50 11.61
CA ALA A 71 0.11 -7.99 11.37
C ALA A 71 0.34 -6.63 12.06
N LEU A 72 -0.62 -5.72 11.96
CA LEU A 72 -0.52 -4.40 12.62
C LEU A 72 -0.53 -4.51 14.15
N LYS A 73 -1.33 -5.43 14.71
CA LYS A 73 -1.35 -5.70 16.15
C LYS A 73 0.00 -6.21 16.67
N GLN A 74 0.72 -7.03 15.90
CA GLN A 74 2.07 -7.48 16.28
C GLN A 74 3.08 -6.32 16.39
N LEU A 75 2.80 -5.21 15.69
CA LEU A 75 3.59 -3.99 15.73
C LEU A 75 3.06 -2.94 16.72
N ASN A 76 2.08 -3.29 17.55
CA ASN A 76 1.38 -2.38 18.45
C ASN A 76 0.78 -1.16 17.71
N ILE A 77 0.31 -1.37 16.46
CA ILE A 77 -0.37 -0.36 15.66
C ILE A 77 -1.87 -0.69 15.65
N GLU A 78 -2.69 0.29 16.03
CA GLU A 78 -4.14 0.22 15.92
C GLU A 78 -4.61 1.00 14.68
N LEU A 79 -5.42 0.35 13.83
CA LEU A 79 -6.16 1.05 12.79
C LEU A 79 -7.35 1.76 13.44
N LYS A 80 -7.41 3.07 13.28
CA LYS A 80 -8.56 3.90 13.67
C LYS A 80 -9.62 3.94 12.58
#